data_AF-A0A1F5BEA0-F1
#
_entry.id   AF-A0A1F5BEA0-F1
#
_cell.length_a   1.000
_cell.length_b   1.000
_cell.length_c   1.000
_cell.angle_alpha   90.00
_cell.angle_beta   90.00
_cell.angle_gamma   90.00
#
_symmetry.space_group_name_H-M   'P 1'
#
loop_
_entity.id
_entity.type
_entity.pdbx_description
1 polymer ?
#
loop_
_entity_poly.entity_id
_entity_poly.type
_entity_poly.pdbx_seq_one_letter_code
_entity_poly.pdbx_strand_id
1 'polypeptide(L)'
;MCRYEKIERSFFCLGLALILAVSLSSPGEASSQDGSLTGYVYQSDGTTPAHGAVIKLRNVATNEMLQSAPATELGFFKVENPARGLYIFGAVTAQGEFNGRDIIGIDGDGEAKLSISLEEQKSVTRKSGAAGNDPPAIRGEKFLGRVVKFDLSTMNAQIFVEQGELRLGDKIHLFGEKEKGSETDFYQKTRTIKQNNAPVSKAEAGQYYNVFLEKPVLENDWLFLKEKSGLGALFLTPIGMATVLASSTAIVYTVVNPPPEVSVYRH
;
A
#
# COMPACT_ATOMS: atom_id res chain seq x y z
N MET A 1 -69.55 -43.35 -20.20
CA MET A 1 -70.31 -42.37 -21.00
C MET A 1 -70.95 -41.36 -20.05
N CYS A 2 -71.08 -40.10 -20.48
CA CYS A 2 -71.50 -38.88 -19.73
C CYS A 2 -70.35 -38.26 -18.90
N ARG A 3 -69.61 -37.21 -19.31
CA ARG A 3 -69.87 -35.95 -20.06
C ARG A 3 -70.64 -34.91 -19.23
N TYR A 4 -70.16 -33.66 -19.32
CA TYR A 4 -70.69 -32.36 -18.87
C TYR A 4 -70.29 -31.87 -17.46
N GLU A 5 -70.01 -30.59 -17.20
CA GLU A 5 -69.50 -29.45 -17.98
C GLU A 5 -69.22 -28.30 -16.99
N LYS A 6 -68.38 -27.39 -17.45
CA LYS A 6 -67.94 -26.10 -16.92
C LYS A 6 -69.08 -25.17 -16.45
N ILE A 7 -68.95 -24.52 -15.29
CA ILE A 7 -69.66 -23.27 -14.96
C ILE A 7 -68.66 -22.26 -14.36
N GLU A 8 -68.47 -21.16 -15.07
CA GLU A 8 -67.88 -19.90 -14.61
C GLU A 8 -68.96 -19.02 -13.96
N ARG A 9 -68.58 -18.22 -12.96
CA ARG A 9 -69.05 -16.85 -12.62
C ARG A 9 -68.49 -16.45 -11.25
N SER A 10 -67.57 -15.48 -11.16
CA SER A 10 -67.76 -14.03 -11.24
C SER A 10 -68.17 -13.37 -9.92
N PHE A 11 -67.22 -12.58 -9.40
CA PHE A 11 -67.35 -11.34 -8.62
C PHE A 11 -67.85 -11.39 -7.17
N PHE A 12 -67.28 -10.45 -6.39
CA PHE A 12 -67.70 -9.95 -5.07
C PHE A 12 -67.10 -10.61 -3.82
N CYS A 13 -65.86 -10.24 -3.50
CA CYS A 13 -65.41 -10.00 -2.11
C CYS A 13 -64.40 -8.86 -2.12
N LEU A 14 -64.90 -7.67 -2.48
CA LEU A 14 -64.22 -6.40 -2.28
C LEU A 14 -64.48 -5.94 -0.84
N GLY A 15 -63.40 -5.77 -0.06
CA GLY A 15 -63.41 -5.02 1.19
C GLY A 15 -63.36 -5.87 2.45
N LEU A 16 -62.14 -6.12 2.95
CA LEU A 16 -61.72 -5.95 4.36
C LEU A 16 -60.37 -6.66 4.59
N ALA A 17 -59.29 -6.15 4.00
CA ALA A 17 -57.91 -6.45 4.43
C ALA A 17 -57.15 -5.12 4.53
N LEU A 18 -57.68 -4.27 5.40
CA LEU A 18 -57.08 -3.06 5.92
C LEU A 18 -55.97 -3.48 6.90
N ILE A 19 -54.81 -2.80 6.81
CA ILE A 19 -53.75 -2.74 7.83
C ILE A 19 -52.82 -3.97 7.95
N LEU A 20 -51.93 -4.12 6.97
CA LEU A 20 -50.59 -4.67 7.21
C LEU A 20 -49.55 -3.59 6.87
N ALA A 21 -49.68 -2.48 7.59
CA ALA A 21 -48.62 -1.50 7.76
C ALA A 21 -47.74 -1.96 8.93
N VAL A 22 -46.66 -2.69 8.66
CA VAL A 22 -45.56 -2.87 9.62
C VAL A 22 -44.24 -2.90 8.85
N SER A 23 -43.57 -1.75 8.91
CA SER A 23 -42.12 -1.57 8.82
C SER A 23 -41.43 -1.96 7.52
N LEU A 24 -41.54 -1.07 6.52
CA LEU A 24 -40.34 -0.78 5.72
C LEU A 24 -39.28 -0.26 6.69
N SER A 25 -38.39 -1.15 7.12
CA SER A 25 -37.11 -0.76 7.69
C SER A 25 -36.39 0.02 6.61
N SER A 26 -36.47 1.35 6.66
CA SER A 26 -35.44 2.18 6.05
C SER A 26 -34.11 1.63 6.56
N PRO A 27 -33.16 1.21 5.69
CA PRO A 27 -31.80 1.11 6.15
C PRO A 27 -31.49 2.52 6.67
N GLY A 28 -31.38 2.65 8.00
CA GLY A 28 -30.81 3.86 8.55
C GLY A 28 -29.49 4.02 7.84
N GLU A 29 -29.32 5.12 7.11
CA GLU A 29 -28.00 5.60 6.77
C GLU A 29 -27.25 5.56 8.09
N ALA A 30 -26.37 4.56 8.23
CA ALA A 30 -25.36 4.60 9.26
C ALA A 30 -24.75 5.98 9.06
N SER A 31 -24.94 6.86 10.04
CA SER A 31 -24.32 8.17 10.04
C SER A 31 -22.84 7.89 9.93
N SER A 32 -22.35 7.91 8.70
CA SER A 32 -20.99 7.56 8.41
C SER A 32 -20.23 8.70 9.06
N GLN A 33 -19.60 8.40 10.19
CA GLN A 33 -18.61 9.28 10.79
C GLN A 33 -17.42 9.21 9.83
N ASP A 34 -17.63 9.89 8.71
CA ASP A 34 -16.76 10.06 7.59
C ASP A 34 -15.94 11.33 7.85
N GLY A 35 -14.63 11.16 7.98
CA GLY A 35 -13.74 12.27 8.22
C GLY A 35 -13.61 13.14 6.97
N SER A 36 -12.82 14.20 7.06
CA SER A 36 -12.36 14.91 5.86
C SER A 36 -10.86 15.10 5.91
N LEU A 37 -10.17 14.77 4.82
CA LEU A 37 -8.76 15.09 4.65
C LEU A 37 -8.64 16.21 3.63
N THR A 38 -8.13 17.36 4.05
CA THR A 38 -7.82 18.49 3.19
C THR A 38 -6.33 18.78 3.24
N GLY A 39 -5.81 19.42 2.20
CA GLY A 39 -4.39 19.71 2.20
C GLY A 39 -3.88 20.44 0.97
N TYR A 40 -2.58 20.67 0.97
CA TYR A 40 -1.85 21.24 -0.15
C TYR A 40 -0.73 20.30 -0.58
N VAL A 41 -0.52 20.22 -1.90
CA VAL A 41 0.59 19.49 -2.49
C VAL A 41 1.45 20.44 -3.31
N TYR A 42 2.75 20.38 -3.05
CA TYR A 42 3.78 21.23 -3.63
C TYR A 42 4.82 20.37 -4.35
N GLN A 43 5.57 20.97 -5.26
CA GLN A 43 6.73 20.37 -5.89
C GLN A 43 7.88 20.21 -4.86
N SER A 44 9.04 19.76 -5.35
CA SER A 44 10.22 19.46 -4.53
C SER A 44 10.81 20.68 -3.81
N ASP A 45 10.49 21.89 -4.26
CA ASP A 45 10.89 23.14 -3.60
C ASP A 45 10.05 23.45 -2.35
N GLY A 46 8.94 22.73 -2.14
CA GLY A 46 8.00 22.95 -1.04
C GLY A 46 7.18 24.24 -1.15
N THR A 47 7.31 25.00 -2.25
CA THR A 47 6.66 26.30 -2.44
C THR A 47 5.84 26.40 -3.71
N THR A 48 6.19 25.68 -4.76
CA THR A 48 5.47 25.68 -6.04
C THR A 48 4.33 24.67 -5.97
N PRO A 49 3.06 25.06 -6.16
CA PRO A 49 1.95 24.11 -6.12
C PRO A 49 2.03 23.03 -7.22
N ALA A 50 1.66 21.80 -6.88
CA ALA A 50 1.58 20.68 -7.82
C ALA A 50 0.17 20.57 -8.41
N HIS A 51 -0.14 21.42 -9.38
CA HIS A 51 -1.44 21.42 -10.07
C HIS A 51 -1.74 20.07 -10.73
N GLY A 52 -2.98 19.59 -10.59
CA GLY A 52 -3.46 18.35 -11.18
C GLY A 52 -3.02 17.08 -10.45
N ALA A 53 -2.29 17.19 -9.35
CA ALA A 53 -1.87 16.05 -8.55
C ALA A 53 -3.07 15.33 -7.90
N VAL A 54 -3.08 14.00 -7.91
CA VAL A 54 -4.14 13.17 -7.30
C VAL A 54 -3.56 12.45 -6.09
N ILE A 55 -4.13 12.68 -4.91
CA ILE A 55 -3.71 12.03 -3.67
C ILE A 55 -4.40 10.68 -3.55
N LYS A 56 -3.61 9.62 -3.32
CA LYS A 56 -4.07 8.26 -3.05
C LYS A 56 -3.88 7.94 -1.58
N LEU A 57 -4.88 7.37 -0.92
CA LEU A 57 -4.78 6.84 0.43
C LEU A 57 -5.05 5.35 0.43
N ARG A 58 -4.30 4.59 1.23
CA ARG A 58 -4.53 3.17 1.51
C ARG A 58 -4.81 2.98 2.99
N ASN A 59 -6.00 2.51 3.33
CA ASN A 59 -6.32 2.15 4.71
C ASN A 59 -5.45 0.93 5.12
N VAL A 60 -4.71 1.04 6.22
CA VAL A 60 -3.78 0.00 6.67
C VAL A 60 -4.51 -1.25 7.18
N ALA A 61 -5.70 -1.08 7.75
CA ALA A 61 -6.48 -2.20 8.29
C ALA A 61 -7.26 -2.94 7.19
N THR A 62 -7.92 -2.21 6.29
CA THR A 62 -8.82 -2.79 5.28
C THR A 62 -8.18 -2.99 3.91
N ASN A 63 -7.01 -2.36 3.65
CA ASN A 63 -6.38 -2.24 2.33
C ASN A 63 -7.24 -1.52 1.27
N GLU A 64 -8.30 -0.83 1.69
CA GLU A 64 -9.12 -0.02 0.80
C GLU A 64 -8.34 1.20 0.28
N MET A 65 -8.52 1.50 -1.01
CA MET A 65 -7.87 2.62 -1.69
C MET A 65 -8.87 3.76 -1.91
N LEU A 66 -8.53 4.95 -1.42
CA LEU A 66 -9.28 6.19 -1.65
C LEU A 66 -8.44 7.13 -2.52
N GLN A 67 -9.11 8.01 -3.26
CA GLN A 67 -8.45 9.00 -4.14
C GLN A 67 -9.11 10.36 -4.02
N SER A 68 -8.32 11.42 -4.10
CA SER A 68 -8.82 12.79 -4.24
C SER A 68 -9.25 13.09 -5.67
N ALA A 69 -10.00 14.17 -5.86
CA ALA A 69 -10.02 14.86 -7.14
C ALA A 69 -8.62 15.43 -7.47
N PRO A 70 -8.30 15.75 -8.74
CA PRO A 70 -7.07 16.44 -9.10
C PRO A 70 -6.94 17.77 -8.33
N ALA A 71 -5.73 18.04 -7.84
CA ALA A 71 -5.42 19.24 -7.08
C ALA A 71 -5.61 20.50 -7.94
N THR A 72 -6.11 21.56 -7.31
CA THR A 72 -6.34 22.87 -7.94
C THR A 72 -5.03 23.56 -8.36
N GLU A 73 -5.11 24.69 -9.04
CA GLU A 73 -3.94 25.50 -9.43
C GLU A 73 -3.10 25.94 -8.22
N LEU A 74 -3.72 26.05 -7.04
CA LEU A 74 -3.05 26.37 -5.78
C LEU A 74 -2.52 25.12 -5.05
N GLY A 75 -2.60 23.95 -5.67
CA GLY A 75 -2.17 22.68 -5.07
C GLY A 75 -3.11 22.15 -3.99
N PHE A 76 -4.27 22.79 -3.79
CA PHE A 76 -5.26 22.32 -2.82
C PHE A 76 -5.91 21.01 -3.28
N PHE A 77 -6.03 20.05 -2.38
CA PHE A 77 -6.75 18.78 -2.58
C PHE A 77 -7.70 18.48 -1.42
N LYS A 78 -8.69 17.63 -1.69
CA LYS A 78 -9.64 17.09 -0.71
C LYS A 78 -9.91 15.62 -0.99
N VAL A 79 -9.86 14.80 0.05
CA VAL A 79 -10.38 13.42 0.05
C VAL A 79 -11.65 13.40 0.86
N GLU A 80 -12.74 13.01 0.21
CA GLU A 80 -14.07 12.95 0.83
C GLU A 80 -14.30 11.59 1.46
N ASN A 81 -14.92 11.63 2.63
CA ASN A 81 -15.39 10.47 3.36
C ASN A 81 -14.35 9.37 3.65
N PRO A 82 -13.09 9.68 4.04
CA PRO A 82 -12.24 8.67 4.65
C PRO A 82 -12.88 8.14 5.93
N ALA A 83 -13.08 6.83 5.97
CA ALA A 83 -13.42 6.13 7.22
C ALA A 83 -12.34 6.39 8.28
N ARG A 84 -12.72 6.28 9.55
CA ARG A 84 -11.76 6.34 10.66
C ARG A 84 -10.67 5.28 10.50
N GLY A 85 -9.40 5.67 10.63
CA GLY A 85 -8.31 4.70 10.61
C GLY A 85 -6.92 5.28 10.36
N LEU A 86 -5.98 4.37 10.15
CA LEU A 86 -4.60 4.68 9.76
C LEU A 86 -4.45 4.48 8.26
N TYR A 87 -3.78 5.42 7.60
CA TYR A 87 -3.61 5.44 6.15
C TYR A 87 -2.16 5.66 5.75
N ILE A 88 -1.73 4.96 4.70
CA ILE A 88 -0.53 5.28 3.94
C ILE A 88 -0.96 6.13 2.75
N PHE A 89 -0.25 7.20 2.43
CA PHE A 89 -0.62 8.09 1.33
C PHE A 89 0.44 8.09 0.22
N GLY A 90 0.02 8.54 -0.97
CA GLY A 90 0.87 8.83 -2.11
C GLY A 90 0.22 9.89 -2.99
N ALA A 91 0.93 10.36 -4.00
CA ALA A 91 0.43 11.32 -4.99
C ALA A 91 0.74 10.84 -6.41
N VAL A 92 -0.15 11.08 -7.35
CA VAL A 92 0.06 10.83 -8.77
C VAL A 92 0.03 12.15 -9.49
N THR A 93 1.03 12.40 -10.33
CA THR A 93 1.16 13.61 -11.12
C THR A 93 1.51 13.27 -12.57
N ALA A 94 1.60 14.27 -13.43
CA ALA A 94 2.12 14.08 -14.79
C ALA A 94 3.59 13.61 -14.80
N GLN A 95 4.34 13.91 -13.73
CA GLN A 95 5.76 13.57 -13.57
C GLN A 95 5.97 12.14 -13.05
N GLY A 96 4.93 11.50 -12.50
CA GLY A 96 5.01 10.13 -11.99
C GLY A 96 4.19 9.89 -10.72
N GLU A 97 4.39 8.71 -10.12
CA GLU A 97 3.80 8.33 -8.84
C GLU A 97 4.79 8.54 -7.70
N PHE A 98 4.28 9.15 -6.63
CA PHE A 98 4.99 9.53 -5.43
C PHE A 98 4.44 8.76 -4.24
N ASN A 99 5.26 7.97 -3.55
CA ASN A 99 4.80 7.22 -2.37
C ASN A 99 5.26 7.91 -1.08
N GLY A 100 4.34 8.18 -0.16
CA GLY A 100 4.65 8.61 1.19
C GLY A 100 5.10 7.42 2.04
N ARG A 101 6.05 7.66 2.96
CA ARG A 101 6.50 6.64 3.93
C ARG A 101 5.76 6.75 5.26
N ASP A 102 5.13 7.89 5.51
CA ASP A 102 4.47 8.17 6.77
C ASP A 102 3.04 7.62 6.79
N ILE A 103 2.54 7.36 7.99
CA ILE A 103 1.18 6.92 8.26
C ILE A 103 0.42 8.10 8.86
N ILE A 104 -0.76 8.40 8.31
CA ILE A 104 -1.67 9.42 8.84
C ILE A 104 -2.84 8.77 9.55
N GLY A 105 -3.23 9.33 10.70
CA GLY A 105 -4.47 8.98 11.38
C GLY A 105 -5.59 9.91 10.96
N ILE A 106 -6.75 9.35 10.62
CA ILE A 106 -7.98 10.09 10.36
C ILE A 106 -8.99 9.67 11.41
N ASP A 107 -9.45 10.62 12.22
CA ASP A 107 -10.58 10.43 13.11
C ASP A 107 -11.88 10.62 12.32
N GLY A 108 -12.85 9.74 12.52
CA GLY A 108 -14.05 9.64 11.67
C GLY A 108 -14.94 10.89 11.67
N ASP A 109 -14.87 11.73 12.69
CA ASP A 109 -15.59 13.01 12.74
C ASP A 109 -14.66 14.23 12.61
N GLY A 110 -13.37 14.00 12.36
CA GLY A 110 -12.33 15.00 12.33
C GLY A 110 -11.98 15.52 10.93
N GLU A 111 -11.53 16.77 10.88
CA GLU A 111 -10.80 17.31 9.72
C GLU A 111 -9.29 17.11 9.93
N ALA A 112 -8.67 16.31 9.08
CA ALA A 112 -7.22 16.18 9.01
C ALA A 112 -6.67 17.15 7.95
N LYS A 113 -5.58 17.85 8.30
CA LYS A 113 -4.88 18.78 7.40
C LYS A 113 -3.50 18.26 7.07
N LEU A 114 -3.16 18.24 5.78
CA LEU A 114 -1.91 17.66 5.28
C LEU A 114 -1.20 18.61 4.31
N SER A 115 0.11 18.74 4.45
CA SER A 115 0.96 19.46 3.49
C SER A 115 2.03 18.50 2.95
N ILE A 116 2.07 18.35 1.63
CA ILE A 116 2.90 17.36 0.94
C ILE A 116 3.89 18.10 0.04
N SER A 117 5.19 17.83 0.16
CA SER A 117 6.18 18.26 -0.84
C SER A 117 6.66 17.04 -1.63
N LEU A 118 6.51 17.13 -2.95
CA LEU A 118 6.85 16.07 -3.89
C LEU A 118 8.34 16.09 -4.19
N GLU A 119 9.12 15.32 -3.44
CA GLU A 119 10.54 15.19 -3.74
C GLU A 119 10.75 14.12 -4.82
N GLU A 120 11.32 14.54 -5.95
CA GLU A 120 11.89 13.60 -6.91
C GLU A 120 13.04 12.89 -6.22
N GLN A 121 12.92 11.58 -5.99
CA GLN A 121 14.13 10.82 -5.72
C GLN A 121 14.95 10.92 -6.99
N LYS A 122 16.03 11.70 -6.96
CA LYS A 122 17.08 11.57 -7.95
C LYS A 122 17.42 10.09 -7.95
N SER A 123 17.02 9.36 -8.99
CA SER A 123 17.48 8.01 -9.22
C SER A 123 18.98 8.14 -9.18
N VAL A 124 19.53 7.61 -8.10
CA VAL A 124 20.92 7.73 -7.78
C VAL A 124 21.67 6.95 -8.86
N THR A 125 22.03 7.62 -9.94
CA THR A 125 23.18 7.23 -10.75
C THR A 125 24.43 7.61 -9.95
N ARG A 126 24.57 7.11 -8.70
CA ARG A 126 25.78 7.32 -7.89
C ARG A 126 26.80 6.29 -8.36
N LYS A 127 27.84 6.83 -8.99
CA LYS A 127 29.17 6.20 -8.96
C LYS A 127 29.46 5.82 -7.50
N SER A 128 29.81 4.55 -7.34
CA SER A 128 30.44 3.92 -6.18
C SER A 128 31.23 4.89 -5.30
N GLY A 129 30.76 5.09 -4.07
CA GLY A 129 31.45 5.78 -2.98
C GLY A 129 30.68 5.58 -1.69
N ALA A 130 31.20 4.74 -0.81
CA ALA A 130 30.56 4.19 0.38
C ALA A 130 30.15 5.25 1.43
N ALA A 131 28.94 5.11 2.00
CA ALA A 131 28.62 5.27 3.43
C ALA A 131 27.13 5.00 3.71
N GLY A 132 26.84 3.93 4.45
CA GLY A 132 25.77 3.93 5.46
C GLY A 132 24.69 2.87 5.39
N ASN A 133 23.90 2.80 4.32
CA ASN A 133 22.65 2.03 4.30
C ASN A 133 22.22 1.53 2.92
N ASP A 134 23.12 1.52 1.94
CA ASP A 134 22.83 1.03 0.59
C ASP A 134 23.23 -0.45 0.48
N PRO A 135 22.42 -1.29 -0.19
CA PRO A 135 22.75 -2.69 -0.38
C PRO A 135 24.04 -2.82 -1.20
N PRO A 136 24.93 -3.77 -0.86
CA PRO A 136 26.11 -4.01 -1.66
C PRO A 136 25.72 -4.41 -3.09
N ALA A 137 26.43 -3.88 -4.08
CA ALA A 137 26.26 -4.30 -5.47
C ALA A 137 26.91 -5.68 -5.68
N ILE A 138 26.10 -6.71 -5.88
CA ILE A 138 26.56 -8.07 -6.14
C ILE A 138 26.35 -8.43 -7.61
N ARG A 139 27.41 -8.89 -8.28
CA ARG A 139 27.37 -9.15 -9.72
C ARG A 139 26.40 -10.29 -10.07
N GLY A 140 25.48 -10.01 -11.00
CA GLY A 140 24.47 -10.96 -11.47
C GLY A 140 23.35 -11.20 -10.46
N GLU A 141 23.16 -10.27 -9.54
CA GLU A 141 22.12 -10.30 -8.53
C GLU A 141 21.41 -8.96 -8.48
N LYS A 142 20.10 -9.02 -8.26
CA LYS A 142 19.26 -7.83 -8.16
C LYS A 142 18.82 -7.67 -6.72
N PHE A 143 19.08 -6.51 -6.13
CA PHE A 143 18.56 -6.18 -4.81
C PHE A 143 17.02 -6.23 -4.83
N LEU A 144 16.40 -6.92 -3.87
CA LEU A 144 14.95 -7.01 -3.74
C LEU A 144 14.42 -6.28 -2.51
N GLY A 145 15.12 -6.35 -1.38
CA GLY A 145 14.61 -5.80 -0.12
C GLY A 145 15.39 -6.26 1.10
N ARG A 146 14.75 -6.26 2.27
CA ARG A 146 15.42 -6.54 3.56
C ARG A 146 14.62 -7.50 4.42
N VAL A 147 15.33 -8.17 5.32
CA VAL A 147 14.74 -8.87 6.46
C VAL A 147 14.33 -7.83 7.51
N VAL A 148 13.06 -7.85 7.89
CA VAL A 148 12.50 -6.98 8.93
C VAL A 148 12.50 -7.68 10.28
N LYS A 149 12.16 -8.97 10.29
CA LYS A 149 12.10 -9.78 11.50
C LYS A 149 12.34 -11.24 11.17
N PHE A 150 12.95 -11.98 12.09
CA PHE A 150 13.15 -13.41 11.94
C PHE A 150 12.72 -14.17 13.20
N ASP A 151 12.02 -15.29 13.02
CA ASP A 151 11.60 -16.18 14.09
C ASP A 151 12.37 -17.51 14.02
N LEU A 152 13.23 -17.74 15.01
CA LEU A 152 14.05 -18.95 15.15
C LEU A 152 13.23 -20.22 15.36
N SER A 153 12.01 -20.12 15.91
CA SER A 153 11.19 -21.29 16.21
C SER A 153 10.51 -21.85 14.96
N THR A 154 10.09 -20.97 14.06
CA THR A 154 9.38 -21.33 12.83
C THR A 154 10.24 -21.22 11.57
N MET A 155 11.45 -20.65 11.70
CA MET A 155 12.36 -20.34 10.61
C MET A 155 11.70 -19.45 9.53
N ASN A 156 10.73 -18.62 9.92
CA ASN A 156 10.10 -17.63 9.04
C ASN A 156 10.77 -16.27 9.21
N ALA A 157 11.14 -15.66 8.09
CA ALA A 157 11.54 -14.27 8.02
C ALA A 157 10.39 -13.43 7.47
N GLN A 158 10.03 -12.36 8.18
CA GLN A 158 9.27 -11.27 7.60
C GLN A 158 10.23 -10.41 6.79
N ILE A 159 9.99 -10.30 5.49
CA ILE A 159 10.74 -9.49 4.55
C ILE A 159 9.90 -8.31 4.08
N PHE A 160 10.55 -7.19 3.80
CA PHE A 160 9.97 -6.06 3.06
C PHE A 160 10.58 -6.04 1.67
N VAL A 161 9.75 -6.17 0.63
CA VAL A 161 10.21 -6.10 -0.75
C VAL A 161 10.27 -4.62 -1.13
N GLU A 162 11.47 -4.07 -1.24
CA GLU A 162 11.68 -2.67 -1.61
C GLU A 162 11.50 -2.47 -3.12
N GLN A 163 11.92 -3.43 -3.93
CA GLN A 163 11.83 -3.32 -5.39
C GLN A 163 11.72 -4.67 -6.10
N GLY A 164 11.13 -4.64 -7.31
CA GLY A 164 10.93 -5.81 -8.13
C GLY A 164 9.83 -6.74 -7.61
N GLU A 165 9.99 -8.03 -7.89
CA GLU A 165 9.10 -9.07 -7.42
C GLU A 165 9.90 -10.33 -7.08
N LEU A 166 9.39 -11.12 -6.15
CA LEU A 166 9.92 -12.41 -5.78
C LEU A 166 8.87 -13.49 -6.06
N ARG A 167 9.20 -14.51 -6.85
CA ARG A 167 8.28 -15.61 -7.16
C ARG A 167 8.67 -16.89 -6.43
N LEU A 168 7.70 -17.78 -6.23
CA LEU A 168 7.99 -19.14 -5.80
C LEU A 168 8.96 -19.83 -6.77
N GLY A 169 9.97 -20.49 -6.23
CA GLY A 169 11.02 -21.20 -6.98
C GLY A 169 12.21 -20.33 -7.39
N ASP A 170 12.16 -19.02 -7.19
CA ASP A 170 13.31 -18.14 -7.43
C ASP A 170 14.46 -18.45 -6.48
N LYS A 171 15.69 -18.24 -6.95
CA LYS A 171 16.89 -18.38 -6.14
C LYS A 171 17.21 -17.03 -5.53
N ILE A 172 17.16 -16.94 -4.21
CA ILE A 172 17.48 -15.75 -3.44
C ILE A 172 18.82 -15.89 -2.74
N HIS A 173 19.45 -14.76 -2.45
CA HIS A 173 20.67 -14.63 -1.67
C HIS A 173 20.38 -13.72 -0.49
N LEU A 174 20.61 -14.24 0.72
CA LEU A 174 20.57 -13.50 1.97
C LEU A 174 21.99 -13.13 2.32
N PHE A 175 22.23 -11.83 2.49
CA PHE A 175 23.56 -11.28 2.71
C PHE A 175 23.52 -10.27 3.86
N GLY A 176 24.35 -10.48 4.86
CA GLY A 176 24.46 -9.65 6.04
C GLY A 176 25.72 -8.79 6.05
N GLU A 177 25.66 -7.67 6.76
CA GLU A 177 26.85 -6.86 7.01
C GLU A 177 27.71 -7.46 8.12
N LYS A 178 28.90 -7.94 7.74
CA LYS A 178 29.88 -8.52 8.69
C LYS A 178 30.30 -7.54 9.77
N GLU A 179 30.39 -6.25 9.46
CA GLU A 179 30.73 -5.19 10.42
C GLU A 179 29.67 -5.04 11.53
N LYS A 180 28.42 -5.44 11.26
CA LYS A 180 27.32 -5.47 12.23
C LYS A 180 27.15 -6.84 12.90
N GLY A 181 28.13 -7.73 12.74
CA GLY A 181 28.11 -9.07 13.34
C GLY A 181 27.21 -10.08 12.62
N SER A 182 26.72 -9.77 11.41
CA SER A 182 25.96 -10.72 10.62
C SER A 182 26.89 -11.71 9.92
N GLU A 183 26.69 -13.00 10.17
CA GLU A 183 27.35 -14.10 9.45
C GLU A 183 26.50 -14.60 8.27
N THR A 184 25.42 -13.90 7.95
CA THR A 184 24.48 -14.28 6.90
C THR A 184 25.12 -14.13 5.52
N ASP A 185 25.41 -15.24 4.87
CA ASP A 185 25.82 -15.30 3.46
C ASP A 185 25.40 -16.67 2.93
N PHE A 186 24.20 -16.75 2.35
CA PHE A 186 23.72 -18.00 1.77
C PHE A 186 22.66 -17.81 0.69
N TYR A 187 22.63 -18.78 -0.23
CA TYR A 187 21.62 -18.86 -1.27
C TYR A 187 20.58 -19.92 -0.92
N GLN A 188 19.32 -19.66 -1.25
CA GLN A 188 18.28 -20.66 -1.18
C GLN A 188 17.25 -20.49 -2.30
N LYS A 189 16.41 -21.51 -2.50
CA LYS A 189 15.22 -21.38 -3.36
C LYS A 189 14.01 -21.00 -2.51
N THR A 190 13.21 -20.07 -2.99
CA THR A 190 11.98 -19.65 -2.32
C THR A 190 10.92 -20.73 -2.41
N ARG A 191 10.66 -21.43 -1.30
CA ARG A 191 9.67 -22.53 -1.24
C ARG A 191 8.29 -22.06 -0.79
N THR A 192 8.24 -20.96 -0.04
CA THR A 192 7.01 -20.47 0.57
C THR A 192 7.07 -18.95 0.64
N ILE A 193 5.98 -18.31 0.22
CA ILE A 193 5.74 -16.89 0.40
C ILE A 193 4.34 -16.80 1.00
N LYS A 194 4.19 -16.08 2.11
CA LYS A 194 2.90 -15.83 2.74
C LYS A 194 2.66 -14.34 2.91
N GLN A 195 1.43 -13.92 2.68
CA GLN A 195 0.96 -12.59 3.02
C GLN A 195 -0.23 -12.75 3.97
N ASN A 196 -0.20 -12.09 5.13
CA ASN A 196 -1.25 -12.23 6.15
C ASN A 196 -1.57 -13.70 6.49
N ASN A 197 -0.53 -14.53 6.62
CA ASN A 197 -0.58 -15.98 6.83
C ASN A 197 -1.18 -16.84 5.70
N ALA A 198 -1.67 -16.23 4.62
CA ALA A 198 -2.13 -16.95 3.43
C ALA A 198 -0.97 -17.17 2.44
N PRO A 199 -0.83 -18.36 1.82
CA PRO A 199 0.20 -18.60 0.82
C PRO A 199 -0.08 -17.81 -0.47
N VAL A 200 0.97 -17.22 -1.04
CA VAL A 200 0.91 -16.47 -2.31
C VAL A 200 1.99 -16.97 -3.28
N SER A 201 1.75 -16.83 -4.59
CA SER A 201 2.68 -17.27 -5.63
C SER A 201 3.81 -16.26 -5.91
N LYS A 202 3.60 -15.00 -5.54
CA LYS A 202 4.53 -13.88 -5.74
C LYS A 202 4.46 -12.88 -4.59
N ALA A 203 5.55 -12.17 -4.40
CA ALA A 203 5.68 -11.02 -3.52
C ALA A 203 6.05 -9.78 -4.35
N GLU A 204 5.33 -8.69 -4.15
CA GLU A 204 5.44 -7.43 -4.89
C GLU A 204 6.10 -6.35 -4.06
N ALA A 205 6.76 -5.39 -4.72
CA ALA A 205 7.37 -4.24 -4.06
C ALA A 205 6.36 -3.44 -3.21
N GLY A 206 6.84 -2.86 -2.11
CA GLY A 206 6.08 -2.03 -1.19
C GLY A 206 5.22 -2.81 -0.18
N GLN A 207 5.42 -4.12 -0.05
CA GLN A 207 4.64 -4.99 0.84
C GLN A 207 5.52 -5.89 1.70
N TYR A 208 4.92 -6.40 2.79
CA TYR A 208 5.55 -7.34 3.71
C TYR A 208 5.11 -8.76 3.42
N TYR A 209 6.05 -9.69 3.45
CA TYR A 209 5.79 -11.11 3.25
C TYR A 209 6.55 -11.95 4.27
N ASN A 210 6.01 -13.11 4.60
CA ASN A 210 6.72 -14.12 5.38
C ASN A 210 7.27 -15.18 4.43
N VAL A 211 8.58 -15.42 4.52
CA VAL A 211 9.31 -16.41 3.72
C VAL A 211 10.03 -17.36 4.66
N PHE A 212 9.96 -18.66 4.36
CA PHE A 212 10.73 -19.66 5.11
C PHE A 212 12.20 -19.61 4.70
N LEU A 213 13.11 -19.60 5.68
CA LEU A 213 14.56 -19.62 5.46
C LEU A 213 15.21 -20.90 6.01
N GLU A 214 16.20 -21.42 5.29
CA GLU A 214 16.93 -22.65 5.69
C GLU A 214 17.98 -22.39 6.77
N LYS A 215 18.37 -21.13 6.99
CA LYS A 215 19.37 -20.69 7.97
C LYS A 215 18.88 -19.44 8.70
N PRO A 216 19.33 -19.23 9.96
CA PRO A 216 19.03 -18.01 10.68
C PRO A 216 19.62 -16.79 9.97
N VAL A 217 18.92 -15.66 10.12
CA VAL A 217 19.30 -14.35 9.60
C VAL A 217 19.09 -13.30 10.68
N LEU A 218 19.71 -12.14 10.53
CA LEU A 218 19.52 -10.97 11.38
C LEU A 218 18.56 -9.97 10.75
N GLU A 219 18.00 -9.11 11.59
CA GLU A 219 17.23 -7.96 11.14
C GLU A 219 18.13 -7.02 10.32
N ASN A 220 17.57 -6.45 9.25
CA ASN A 220 18.23 -5.63 8.24
C ASN A 220 19.21 -6.37 7.31
N ASP A 221 19.30 -7.70 7.38
CA ASP A 221 20.01 -8.46 6.35
C ASP A 221 19.36 -8.23 4.99
N TRP A 222 20.19 -8.24 3.96
CA TRP A 222 19.83 -7.90 2.59
C TRP A 222 19.30 -9.12 1.85
N LEU A 223 18.26 -8.90 1.04
CA LEU A 223 17.65 -9.90 0.17
C LEU A 223 17.93 -9.54 -1.30
N PHE A 224 18.58 -10.46 -2.00
CA PHE A 224 18.85 -10.36 -3.43
C PHE A 224 18.20 -11.49 -4.21
N LEU A 225 17.80 -11.22 -5.45
CA LEU A 225 17.40 -12.20 -6.43
C LEU A 225 18.61 -12.60 -7.27
N LYS A 226 18.90 -13.90 -7.34
CA LYS A 226 19.89 -14.42 -8.29
C LYS A 226 19.23 -14.53 -9.66
N GLU A 227 19.69 -13.69 -10.60
CA GLU A 227 19.24 -13.79 -11.97
C GLU A 227 19.61 -15.17 -12.52
N LYS A 228 18.65 -15.83 -13.19
CA LYS A 228 18.93 -17.08 -13.88
C LYS A 228 19.87 -16.73 -15.02
N SER A 229 21.16 -17.02 -14.84
CA SER A 229 22.19 -16.91 -15.86
C SER A 229 21.99 -17.99 -16.94
N GLY A 230 20.88 -17.88 -17.66
CA GLY A 230 20.63 -18.58 -18.91
C GLY A 230 21.05 -17.68 -20.06
N LEU A 231 21.85 -18.21 -20.99
CA LEU A 231 22.37 -17.58 -22.21
C LEU A 231 21.31 -16.98 -23.18
N GLY A 232 20.05 -16.83 -22.78
CA GLY A 232 18.97 -16.31 -23.62
C GLY A 232 18.95 -14.78 -23.78
N ALA A 233 19.77 -14.02 -23.03
CA ALA A 233 19.70 -12.55 -23.00
C ALA A 233 20.66 -11.83 -23.97
N LEU A 234 21.45 -12.56 -24.78
CA LEU A 234 22.38 -11.93 -25.74
C LEU A 234 21.74 -11.56 -27.09
N PHE A 235 20.44 -11.88 -27.32
CA PHE A 235 19.84 -11.74 -28.66
C PHE A 235 18.58 -10.87 -28.76
N LEU A 236 18.11 -10.20 -27.70
CA LEU A 236 16.81 -9.50 -27.72
C LEU A 236 16.77 -8.09 -27.12
N THR A 237 17.91 -7.44 -26.85
CA THR A 237 17.90 -6.00 -26.57
C THR A 237 18.23 -5.25 -27.87
N PRO A 238 17.26 -4.59 -28.54
CA PRO A 238 17.61 -3.61 -29.56
C PRO A 238 18.47 -2.54 -28.89
N ILE A 239 19.65 -2.33 -29.44
CA ILE A 239 20.57 -1.27 -29.06
C ILE A 239 19.82 0.05 -29.24
N GLY A 240 19.31 0.68 -28.17
CA GLY A 240 18.88 2.08 -28.26
C GLY A 240 17.58 2.54 -27.59
N MET A 241 17.10 1.95 -26.48
CA MET A 241 16.03 2.58 -25.70
C MET A 241 16.39 2.63 -24.21
N ALA A 242 16.81 3.79 -23.74
CA ALA A 242 16.93 4.08 -22.31
C ALA A 242 15.53 4.41 -21.78
N THR A 243 14.91 3.49 -21.04
CA THR A 243 13.67 3.76 -20.31
C THR A 243 14.04 4.42 -18.99
N VAL A 244 13.77 5.72 -18.87
CA VAL A 244 13.89 6.46 -17.62
C VAL A 244 12.62 6.19 -16.80
N LEU A 245 12.76 5.40 -15.73
CA LEU A 245 11.71 5.24 -14.72
C LEU A 245 11.97 6.26 -13.62
N ALA A 246 11.16 7.32 -13.60
CA ALA A 246 11.12 8.27 -12.49
C ALA A 246 10.18 7.70 -11.42
N SER A 247 10.72 7.42 -10.23
CA SER A 247 9.95 7.09 -9.03
C SER A 247 10.28 8.13 -7.97
N SER A 248 9.29 8.65 -7.29
CA SER A 248 9.47 9.78 -6.39
C SER A 248 8.73 9.52 -5.06
N THR A 249 9.06 10.26 -4.02
CA THR A 249 8.49 10.03 -2.67
C THR A 249 8.33 11.37 -1.97
N ALA A 250 7.19 11.60 -1.34
CA ALA A 250 6.92 12.87 -0.67
C ALA A 250 7.37 12.86 0.79
N ILE A 251 8.00 13.94 1.25
CA ILE A 251 8.25 14.21 2.67
C ILE A 251 7.12 15.11 3.20
N VAL A 252 6.57 14.74 4.36
CA VAL A 252 5.45 15.44 5.00
C VAL A 252 5.87 16.03 6.34
N TYR A 253 5.45 17.26 6.59
CA TYR A 253 5.39 17.84 7.92
C TYR A 253 3.93 17.80 8.38
N THR A 254 3.60 16.92 9.32
CA THR A 254 2.28 16.88 9.97
C THR A 254 2.28 17.81 11.18
N VAL A 255 1.51 18.90 11.11
CA VAL A 255 1.12 19.67 12.31
C VAL A 255 -0.25 19.15 12.73
N VAL A 256 -0.26 18.24 13.71
CA VAL A 256 -1.49 17.84 14.38
C VAL A 256 -1.74 18.85 15.51
N ASN A 257 -2.81 19.64 15.40
CA ASN A 257 -3.29 20.39 16.56
C ASN A 257 -3.89 19.36 17.53
N PRO A 258 -3.33 19.17 18.74
CA PRO A 258 -3.95 18.29 19.73
C PRO A 258 -5.33 18.86 20.11
N PRO A 259 -6.32 17.99 20.38
CA PRO A 259 -7.62 18.44 20.88
C PRO A 259 -7.44 19.22 22.19
N PRO A 260 -8.26 20.26 22.45
CA PRO A 260 -8.18 21.02 23.69
C PRO A 260 -8.39 20.09 24.88
N GLU A 261 -7.40 20.03 25.79
CA GLU A 261 -7.45 19.24 27.02
C GLU A 261 -8.75 19.51 27.77
N VAL A 262 -9.51 18.44 28.05
CA VAL A 262 -10.54 18.46 29.07
C VAL A 262 -9.83 18.56 30.41
N SER A 263 -9.76 19.77 30.96
CA SER A 263 -9.16 20.03 32.27
C SER A 263 -9.93 19.28 33.36
N VAL A 264 -9.36 18.20 33.89
CA VAL A 264 -9.80 17.58 35.14
C VAL A 264 -8.88 18.03 36.27
N TYR A 265 -9.06 19.29 36.69
CA TYR A 265 -8.71 19.72 38.04
C TYR A 265 -9.98 20.35 38.63
N ARG A 266 -10.66 19.60 39.50
CA ARG A 266 -11.60 20.18 40.47
C ARG A 266 -10.79 20.53 41.72
N HIS A 267 -10.93 21.78 42.15
CA HIS A 267 -10.54 22.24 43.49
C HIS A 267 -11.33 21.50 44.58
#